data_AF-A0A7X3AC86-F1
#
_entry.id   AF-A0A7X3AC86-F1
#
_cell.length_a   1.000
_cell.length_b   1.000
_cell.length_c   1.000
_cell.angle_alpha   90.00
_cell.angle_beta   90.00
_cell.angle_gamma   90.00
#
_symmetry.space_group_name_H-M   'P 1'
#
loop_
_entity.id
_entity.type
_entity.pdbx_description
1 polymer ?
#
loop_
_entity_poly.entity_id
_entity_poly.type
_entity_poly.pdbx_seq_one_letter_code
_entity_poly.pdbx_strand_id
1 'polypeptide(L)'
;MYENRPASHEVMEYNYDRPFSVTLLAILLILGGGSLVVVQLITFASLSKFLAELGFSGVLIQVAIAFLGLLGIASGIGTFLGKKWGWWLAVFYFAYAISRNLTAIISIQDIISQVGAPENGAGSYYLKYGIRAVWNGLILWYLVRSEAVNSYFSTGDTPKWKAILVVFGIIALIYAFFNIFF
;
A
#
# COMPACT_ATOMS: atom_id res chain seq x y z
N MET A 1 40.14 10.37 -44.81
CA MET A 1 40.05 11.20 -43.59
C MET A 1 39.13 10.44 -42.65
N TYR A 2 39.70 9.66 -41.73
CA TYR A 2 38.92 8.82 -40.80
C TYR A 2 38.41 9.71 -39.67
N GLU A 3 37.10 9.87 -39.60
CA GLU A 3 36.41 10.60 -38.55
C GLU A 3 36.43 9.74 -37.27
N ASN A 4 37.36 10.06 -36.36
CA ASN A 4 37.40 9.51 -35.01
C ASN A 4 36.14 9.97 -34.26
N ARG A 5 35.06 9.17 -34.32
CA ARG A 5 33.94 9.31 -33.39
C ARG A 5 34.41 8.79 -32.03
N PRO A 6 34.38 9.60 -30.96
CA PRO A 6 34.71 9.10 -29.63
C PRO A 6 33.63 8.09 -29.19
N ALA A 7 34.01 6.82 -29.13
CA ALA A 7 33.20 5.70 -28.65
C ALA A 7 32.84 5.78 -27.14
N SER A 8 33.13 6.90 -26.48
CA SER A 8 32.92 7.09 -25.04
C SER A 8 31.57 7.70 -24.67
N HIS A 9 30.74 8.09 -25.65
CA HIS A 9 29.41 8.65 -25.38
C HIS A 9 28.24 7.67 -25.56
N GLU A 10 28.47 6.46 -26.08
CA GLU A 10 27.40 5.47 -26.31
C GLU A 10 27.26 4.41 -25.22
N VAL A 11 28.19 4.30 -24.25
CA VAL A 11 28.12 3.27 -23.19
C VAL A 11 27.50 3.77 -21.88
N MET A 12 27.01 5.02 -21.86
CA MET A 12 26.20 5.55 -20.76
C MET A 12 24.71 5.54 -21.12
N GLU A 13 24.30 4.64 -22.03
CA GLU A 13 22.92 4.19 -22.09
C GLU A 13 22.67 3.47 -20.75
N TYR A 14 22.14 4.23 -19.80
CA TYR A 14 21.79 3.80 -18.46
C TYR A 14 20.85 2.61 -18.57
N ASN A 15 21.43 1.42 -18.67
CA ASN A 15 20.74 0.17 -18.43
C ASN A 15 20.49 0.14 -16.93
N TYR A 16 19.49 0.91 -16.48
CA TYR A 16 19.03 0.90 -15.10
C TYR A 16 18.35 -0.43 -14.89
N ASP A 17 19.17 -1.46 -14.67
CA ASP A 17 18.71 -2.76 -14.23
C ASP A 17 17.82 -2.55 -13.01
N ARG A 18 16.62 -3.14 -13.08
CA ARG A 18 15.60 -3.02 -12.05
C ARG A 18 16.23 -3.34 -10.68
N PRO A 19 16.18 -2.41 -9.70
CA PRO A 19 16.77 -2.66 -8.39
C PRO A 19 16.18 -3.93 -7.78
N PHE A 20 17.03 -4.78 -7.20
CA PHE A 20 16.58 -6.03 -6.58
C PHE A 20 15.47 -5.80 -5.54
N SER A 21 15.60 -4.74 -4.74
CA SER A 21 14.61 -4.31 -3.75
C SER A 21 13.26 -3.92 -4.35
N VAL A 22 13.23 -3.32 -5.54
CA VAL A 22 11.98 -3.00 -6.26
C VAL A 22 11.31 -4.28 -6.78
N THR A 23 12.11 -5.25 -7.23
CA THR A 23 11.60 -6.57 -7.65
C THR A 23 10.93 -7.29 -6.48
N LEU A 24 11.60 -7.32 -5.32
CA LEU A 24 11.07 -7.91 -4.10
C LEU A 24 9.76 -7.22 -3.68
N LEU A 25 9.75 -5.87 -3.73
CA LEU A 25 8.57 -5.09 -3.39
C LEU A 25 7.38 -5.38 -4.31
N ALA A 26 7.60 -5.48 -5.61
CA ALA A 26 6.57 -5.83 -6.58
C ALA A 26 5.96 -7.21 -6.30
N ILE A 27 6.79 -8.21 -6.01
CA ILE A 27 6.33 -9.55 -5.64
C ILE A 27 5.51 -9.51 -4.36
N LEU A 28 5.98 -8.79 -3.33
CA LEU A 28 5.24 -8.63 -2.07
C LEU A 28 3.87 -7.96 -2.27
N LEU A 29 3.78 -6.95 -3.13
CA LEU A 29 2.52 -6.29 -3.46
C LEU A 29 1.55 -7.22 -4.22
N ILE A 30 2.04 -7.98 -5.19
CA ILE A 30 1.23 -8.95 -5.95
C ILE A 30 0.73 -10.06 -5.02
N LEU A 31 1.60 -10.65 -4.19
CA LEU A 31 1.22 -11.70 -3.26
C LEU A 31 0.30 -11.17 -2.16
N GLY A 32 0.57 -9.98 -1.62
CA GLY A 32 -0.27 -9.34 -0.61
C GLY A 32 -1.66 -9.00 -1.14
N GLY A 33 -1.75 -8.39 -2.33
CA GLY A 33 -3.02 -8.09 -2.97
C GLY A 33 -3.77 -9.35 -3.39
N GLY A 34 -3.08 -10.31 -4.00
CA GLY A 34 -3.64 -11.59 -4.42
C GLY A 34 -4.19 -12.41 -3.25
N SER A 35 -3.43 -12.54 -2.17
CA SER A 35 -3.89 -13.23 -0.96
C SER A 35 -5.10 -12.54 -0.33
N LEU A 36 -5.15 -11.21 -0.33
CA LEU A 36 -6.32 -10.46 0.16
C LEU A 36 -7.57 -10.78 -0.66
N VAL A 37 -7.47 -10.78 -2.00
CA VAL A 37 -8.59 -11.14 -2.89
C VAL A 37 -9.04 -12.58 -2.64
N VAL A 38 -8.11 -13.52 -2.55
CA VAL A 38 -8.42 -14.94 -2.30
C VAL A 38 -9.10 -15.14 -0.95
N VAL A 39 -8.53 -14.59 0.13
CA VAL A 39 -9.11 -14.67 1.48
C VAL A 39 -10.50 -14.05 1.51
N GLN A 40 -10.70 -12.94 0.80
CA GLN A 40 -12.00 -12.31 0.72
C GLN A 40 -13.03 -13.19 0.01
N LEU A 41 -12.68 -13.81 -1.11
CA LEU A 41 -13.59 -14.73 -1.82
C LEU A 41 -13.99 -15.91 -0.94
N ILE A 42 -13.05 -16.47 -0.17
CA ILE A 42 -13.30 -17.58 0.77
C ILE A 42 -14.22 -17.14 1.92
N THR A 43 -14.01 -15.93 2.45
CA THR A 43 -14.71 -15.43 3.65
C THR A 43 -15.92 -14.55 3.34
N PHE A 44 -16.29 -14.40 2.07
CA PHE A 44 -17.30 -13.44 1.61
C PHE A 44 -18.64 -13.60 2.34
N ALA A 45 -19.17 -14.82 2.39
CA ALA A 45 -20.47 -15.09 3.01
C ALA A 45 -20.44 -14.89 4.54
N SER A 46 -19.40 -15.39 5.21
CA SER A 46 -19.25 -15.29 6.67
C SER A 46 -19.05 -13.84 7.12
N LEU A 47 -18.20 -13.09 6.42
CA LEU A 47 -17.96 -11.68 6.71
C LEU A 47 -19.22 -10.83 6.47
N SER A 48 -19.98 -11.11 5.40
CA SER A 48 -21.21 -10.36 5.12
C SER A 48 -22.30 -10.59 6.18
N LYS A 49 -22.42 -11.81 6.71
CA LYS A 49 -23.33 -12.11 7.83
C LYS A 49 -22.91 -11.38 9.10
N PHE A 50 -21.63 -11.47 9.47
CA PHE A 50 -21.09 -10.80 10.65
C PHE A 50 -21.28 -9.28 10.59
N LEU A 51 -21.03 -8.66 9.43
CA LEU A 51 -21.23 -7.22 9.25
C LEU A 51 -22.70 -6.82 9.35
N ALA A 52 -23.63 -7.65 8.85
CA ALA A 52 -25.05 -7.40 8.98
C ALA A 52 -25.52 -7.45 10.44
N GLU A 53 -24.96 -8.37 11.25
CA GLU A 53 -25.24 -8.45 12.70
C GLU A 53 -24.75 -7.19 13.46
N LEU A 54 -23.69 -6.56 12.98
CA LEU A 54 -23.17 -5.30 13.51
C LEU A 54 -23.86 -4.05 12.94
N GLY A 55 -24.86 -4.21 12.07
CA GLY A 55 -25.58 -3.10 11.44
C GLY A 55 -24.82 -2.41 10.30
N PHE A 56 -23.71 -2.98 9.83
CA PHE A 56 -22.92 -2.43 8.73
C PHE A 56 -23.34 -2.98 7.35
N SER A 57 -23.18 -2.16 6.32
CA SER A 57 -23.36 -2.60 4.93
C SER A 57 -22.22 -3.54 4.52
N GLY A 58 -22.51 -4.85 4.50
CA GLY A 58 -21.58 -5.88 4.06
C GLY A 58 -21.04 -5.61 2.66
N VAL A 59 -21.89 -5.18 1.73
CA VAL A 59 -21.50 -4.91 0.33
C VAL A 59 -20.40 -3.86 0.24
N LEU A 60 -20.51 -2.77 1.00
CA LEU A 60 -19.54 -1.67 0.91
C LEU A 60 -18.16 -2.08 1.41
N ILE A 61 -18.11 -2.76 2.55
CA ILE A 61 -16.85 -3.26 3.12
C ILE A 61 -16.23 -4.28 2.18
N GLN A 62 -17.02 -5.16 1.58
CA GLN A 62 -16.52 -6.12 0.59
C GLN A 62 -15.93 -5.40 -0.63
N VAL A 63 -16.63 -4.41 -1.20
CA VAL A 63 -16.09 -3.63 -2.32
C VAL A 63 -14.77 -2.94 -1.94
N ALA A 64 -14.67 -2.39 -0.73
CA ALA A 64 -13.46 -1.74 -0.25
C ALA A 64 -12.27 -2.72 -0.11
N ILE A 65 -12.49 -3.92 0.45
CA ILE A 65 -11.43 -4.93 0.59
C ILE A 65 -11.00 -5.44 -0.79
N ALA A 66 -11.95 -5.64 -1.72
CA ALA A 66 -11.66 -6.12 -3.07
C ALA A 66 -10.86 -5.07 -3.85
N PHE A 67 -11.27 -3.80 -3.75
CA PHE A 67 -10.55 -2.66 -4.32
C PHE A 67 -9.11 -2.61 -3.78
N LEU A 68 -8.91 -2.78 -2.47
CA LEU A 68 -7.58 -2.77 -1.88
C LEU A 68 -6.69 -3.93 -2.37
N GLY A 69 -7.28 -5.10 -2.57
CA GLY A 69 -6.59 -6.27 -3.13
C GLY A 69 -6.15 -6.02 -4.58
N LEU A 70 -7.05 -5.53 -5.42
CA LEU A 70 -6.77 -5.16 -6.81
C LEU A 70 -5.75 -4.03 -6.91
N LEU A 71 -5.83 -3.04 -6.02
CA LEU A 71 -4.87 -1.94 -5.91
C LEU A 71 -3.46 -2.47 -5.60
N GLY A 72 -3.34 -3.45 -4.69
CA GLY A 72 -2.08 -4.11 -4.38
C GLY A 72 -1.48 -4.84 -5.60
N ILE A 73 -2.31 -5.60 -6.34
CA ILE A 73 -1.88 -6.30 -7.56
C ILE A 73 -1.45 -5.31 -8.64
N ALA A 74 -2.29 -4.30 -8.92
CA ALA A 74 -2.01 -3.29 -9.93
C ALA A 74 -0.73 -2.50 -9.58
N SER A 75 -0.59 -2.10 -8.31
CA SER A 75 0.62 -1.46 -7.80
C SER A 75 1.85 -2.34 -7.99
N GLY A 76 1.76 -3.64 -7.67
CA GLY A 76 2.85 -4.59 -7.86
C GLY A 76 3.25 -4.77 -9.32
N ILE A 77 2.28 -4.89 -10.24
CA ILE A 77 2.54 -4.96 -11.68
C ILE A 77 3.20 -3.67 -12.19
N GLY A 78 2.65 -2.50 -11.83
CA GLY A 78 3.23 -1.22 -12.22
C GLY A 78 4.64 -1.00 -11.65
N THR A 79 4.87 -1.48 -10.43
CA THR A 79 6.19 -1.49 -9.76
C THR A 79 7.16 -2.41 -10.50
N PHE A 80 6.72 -3.58 -10.95
CA PHE A 80 7.55 -4.53 -11.69
C PHE A 80 7.96 -4.02 -13.08
N LEU A 81 7.10 -3.21 -13.70
CA LEU A 81 7.28 -2.60 -15.03
C LEU A 81 7.98 -1.23 -14.99
N GLY A 82 8.35 -0.72 -13.81
CA GLY A 82 8.99 0.59 -13.67
C GLY A 82 8.13 1.78 -14.06
N LYS A 83 6.80 1.62 -14.05
CA LYS A 83 5.90 2.69 -14.49
C LYS A 83 5.63 3.68 -13.37
N LYS A 84 5.66 4.97 -13.68
CA LYS A 84 5.36 6.07 -12.74
C LYS A 84 4.00 5.92 -12.04
N TRP A 85 2.98 5.40 -12.73
CA TRP A 85 1.69 5.12 -12.10
C TRP A 85 1.78 4.03 -11.03
N GLY A 86 2.61 3.00 -11.24
CA GLY A 86 2.85 1.92 -10.28
C GLY A 86 3.47 2.44 -8.99
N TRP A 87 4.41 3.37 -9.11
CA TRP A 87 4.98 4.08 -7.96
C TRP A 87 3.92 4.86 -7.17
N TRP A 88 3.05 5.63 -7.83
CA TRP A 88 1.97 6.35 -7.15
C TRP A 88 1.01 5.40 -6.42
N LEU A 89 0.63 4.30 -7.05
CA LEU A 89 -0.22 3.29 -6.41
C LEU A 89 0.49 2.63 -5.21
N ALA A 90 1.80 2.39 -5.30
CA ALA A 90 2.58 1.81 -4.19
C ALA A 90 2.64 2.78 -3.01
N VAL A 91 2.97 4.05 -3.28
CA VAL A 91 2.98 5.12 -2.27
C VAL A 91 1.60 5.23 -1.61
N PHE A 92 0.53 5.24 -2.40
CA PHE A 92 -0.83 5.25 -1.88
C PHE A 92 -1.15 4.02 -1.03
N TYR A 93 -0.83 2.82 -1.52
CA TYR A 93 -1.09 1.56 -0.83
C TYR A 93 -0.40 1.51 0.54
N PHE A 94 0.89 1.88 0.61
CA PHE A 94 1.63 1.87 1.87
C PHE A 94 1.18 2.99 2.82
N ALA A 95 0.88 4.18 2.32
CA ALA A 95 0.32 5.26 3.15
C ALA A 95 -1.05 4.87 3.72
N TYR A 96 -1.93 4.29 2.90
CA TYR A 96 -3.22 3.79 3.35
C TYR A 96 -3.06 2.66 4.37
N ALA A 97 -2.11 1.74 4.15
CA ALA A 97 -1.80 0.69 5.12
C ALA A 97 -1.36 1.26 6.47
N ILE A 98 -0.55 2.31 6.50
CA ILE A 98 -0.17 3.01 7.74
C ILE A 98 -1.41 3.56 8.44
N SER A 99 -2.20 4.38 7.73
CA SER A 99 -3.43 4.98 8.28
C SER A 99 -4.37 3.91 8.83
N ARG A 100 -4.63 2.84 8.07
CA ARG A 100 -5.48 1.72 8.49
C ARG A 100 -4.97 1.03 9.75
N ASN A 101 -3.65 0.77 9.86
CA ASN A 101 -3.10 0.14 11.07
C ASN A 101 -3.16 1.08 12.28
N LEU A 102 -2.96 2.40 12.10
CA LEU A 102 -3.11 3.38 13.17
C LEU A 102 -4.58 3.50 13.62
N THR A 103 -5.52 3.56 12.69
CA THR A 103 -6.96 3.53 13.01
C THR A 103 -7.30 2.26 13.78
N ALA A 104 -6.81 1.09 13.34
CA ALA A 104 -7.03 -0.17 14.06
C ALA A 104 -6.52 -0.10 15.51
N ILE A 105 -5.34 0.49 15.75
CA ILE A 105 -4.79 0.67 17.10
C ILE A 105 -5.73 1.52 17.98
N ILE A 106 -6.24 2.63 17.43
CA ILE A 106 -7.14 3.54 18.15
C ILE A 106 -8.46 2.82 18.46
N SER A 107 -9.00 2.05 17.52
CA SER A 107 -10.29 1.36 17.64
C SER A 107 -10.26 0.08 18.48
N ILE A 108 -9.10 -0.42 18.94
CA ILE A 108 -9.03 -1.68 19.72
C ILE A 108 -9.92 -1.61 20.96
N GLN A 109 -9.90 -0.50 21.71
CA GLN A 109 -10.69 -0.37 22.94
C GLN A 109 -12.19 -0.39 22.66
N ASP A 110 -12.62 0.30 21.60
CA ASP A 110 -14.03 0.36 21.19
C ASP A 110 -14.53 -1.00 20.70
N ILE A 111 -13.68 -1.79 20.03
CA ILE A 111 -14.03 -3.15 19.61
C ILE A 111 -14.13 -4.08 20.83
N ILE A 112 -13.21 -3.96 21.79
CA ILE A 112 -13.23 -4.78 23.02
C ILE A 112 -14.49 -4.51 23.84
N SER A 113 -14.94 -3.25 23.92
CA SER A 113 -16.16 -2.91 24.67
C SER A 113 -17.44 -3.44 24.01
N GLN A 114 -17.44 -3.62 22.68
CA GLN A 114 -18.59 -4.11 21.92
C GLN A 114 -18.62 -5.63 21.76
N VAL A 115 -17.48 -6.26 21.48
CA VAL A 115 -17.36 -7.68 21.08
C VAL A 115 -16.75 -8.54 22.20
N GLY A 116 -16.25 -7.91 23.26
CA GLY A 116 -15.57 -8.58 24.37
C GLY A 116 -14.05 -8.64 24.19
N ALA A 117 -13.35 -8.95 25.28
CA ALA A 117 -11.90 -9.06 25.27
C ALA A 117 -11.44 -10.30 24.48
N PRO A 118 -10.45 -10.18 23.59
CA PRO A 118 -9.92 -11.33 22.88
C PRO A 118 -9.17 -12.28 23.83
N GLU A 119 -9.25 -13.58 23.56
CA GLU A 119 -8.61 -14.64 24.36
C GLU A 119 -7.10 -14.41 24.58
N ASN A 120 -6.41 -13.88 23.56
CA ASN A 120 -4.96 -13.62 23.60
C ASN A 120 -4.60 -12.25 24.22
N GLY A 121 -5.57 -11.52 24.77
CA GLY A 121 -5.39 -10.19 25.32
C GLY A 121 -5.17 -9.08 24.28
N ALA A 122 -5.56 -7.86 24.62
CA ALA A 122 -5.50 -6.69 23.73
C ALA A 122 -4.06 -6.35 23.27
N GLY A 123 -3.05 -6.61 24.11
CA GLY A 123 -1.65 -6.30 23.85
C GLY A 123 -1.11 -6.93 22.56
N SER A 124 -1.57 -8.15 22.23
CA SER A 124 -1.17 -8.84 20.99
C SER A 124 -1.60 -8.08 19.72
N TYR A 125 -2.78 -7.43 19.75
CA TYR A 125 -3.29 -6.63 18.64
C TYR A 125 -2.55 -5.31 18.50
N TYR A 126 -2.27 -4.62 19.62
CA TYR A 126 -1.43 -3.41 19.61
C TYR A 126 -0.07 -3.66 18.98
N LEU A 127 0.60 -4.74 19.40
CA LEU A 127 1.91 -5.11 18.85
C LEU A 127 1.81 -5.45 17.35
N LYS A 128 0.83 -6.27 16.97
CA LYS A 128 0.61 -6.67 15.58
C LYS A 128 0.40 -5.47 14.65
N TYR A 129 -0.49 -4.56 15.00
CA TYR A 129 -0.78 -3.39 14.17
C TYR A 129 0.35 -2.34 14.25
N GLY A 130 1.02 -2.20 15.39
CA GLY A 130 2.17 -1.31 15.57
C GLY A 130 3.35 -1.71 14.69
N ILE A 131 3.77 -2.98 14.73
CA ILE A 131 4.84 -3.50 13.88
C ILE A 131 4.48 -3.32 12.40
N ARG A 132 3.23 -3.60 12.01
CA ARG A 132 2.76 -3.38 10.63
C ARG A 132 2.83 -1.91 10.23
N ALA A 133 2.42 -0.99 11.08
CA ALA A 133 2.50 0.44 10.78
C ALA A 133 3.95 0.89 10.56
N VAL A 134 4.88 0.47 11.44
CA VAL A 134 6.32 0.77 11.30
C VAL A 134 6.89 0.17 10.03
N TRP A 135 6.61 -1.10 9.74
CA TRP A 135 7.08 -1.79 8.54
C TRP A 135 6.61 -1.09 7.25
N ASN A 136 5.32 -0.75 7.16
CA ASN A 136 4.78 -0.02 6.02
C ASN A 136 5.37 1.40 5.93
N GLY A 137 5.64 2.06 7.07
CA GLY A 137 6.34 3.34 7.14
C GLY A 137 7.75 3.29 6.58
N LEU A 138 8.52 2.25 6.89
CA LEU A 138 9.86 2.05 6.35
C LEU A 138 9.84 1.81 4.85
N ILE A 139 8.89 1.03 4.34
CA ILE A 139 8.74 0.81 2.89
C ILE A 139 8.33 2.10 2.17
N LEU A 140 7.37 2.85 2.72
CA LEU A 140 6.98 4.14 2.18
C LEU A 140 8.17 5.10 2.13
N TRP A 141 8.95 5.16 3.21
CA TRP A 141 10.17 5.97 3.28
C TRP A 141 11.20 5.57 2.23
N TYR A 142 11.41 4.26 2.04
CA TYR A 142 12.27 3.72 0.99
C TYR A 142 11.79 4.15 -0.41
N LEU A 143 10.49 4.04 -0.69
CA LEU A 143 9.88 4.39 -1.98
C LEU A 143 10.03 5.87 -2.36
N VAL A 144 10.06 6.76 -1.38
CA VAL A 144 10.15 8.21 -1.63
C VAL A 144 11.59 8.73 -1.60
N ARG A 145 12.49 8.08 -0.85
CA ARG A 145 13.84 8.61 -0.60
C ARG A 145 14.94 7.94 -1.41
N SER A 146 14.76 6.70 -1.87
CA SER A 146 15.81 5.97 -2.59
C SER A 146 16.06 6.55 -3.99
N GLU A 147 17.31 6.90 -4.28
CA GLU A 147 17.73 7.38 -5.60
C GLU A 147 17.54 6.31 -6.69
N ALA A 148 17.83 5.05 -6.36
CA ALA A 148 17.61 3.92 -7.27
C ALA A 148 16.13 3.77 -7.65
N VAL A 149 15.22 3.97 -6.69
CA VAL A 149 13.77 3.97 -6.93
C VAL A 149 13.37 5.17 -7.79
N ASN A 150 13.91 6.35 -7.48
CA ASN A 150 13.59 7.58 -8.21
C ASN A 150 13.96 7.49 -9.68
N SER A 151 15.14 6.95 -9.96
CA SER A 151 15.60 6.75 -11.33
C SER A 151 14.75 5.70 -12.06
N TYR A 152 14.55 4.54 -11.43
CA TYR A 152 13.79 3.43 -12.04
C TYR A 152 12.35 3.81 -12.42
N PHE A 153 11.67 4.62 -11.59
CA PHE A 153 10.31 5.09 -11.87
C PHE A 153 10.23 6.42 -12.63
N SER A 154 11.38 7.04 -12.94
CA SER A 154 11.47 8.39 -13.50
C SER A 154 10.65 9.42 -12.69
N THR A 155 10.82 9.40 -11.37
CA THR A 155 10.10 10.28 -10.42
C THR A 155 10.99 11.37 -9.81
N GLY A 156 12.17 11.62 -10.38
CA GLY A 156 13.12 12.64 -9.92
C GLY A 156 12.50 14.05 -9.83
N ASP A 157 11.65 14.39 -10.80
CA ASP A 157 11.02 15.73 -10.88
C ASP A 157 9.88 15.92 -9.87
N THR A 158 9.44 14.86 -9.21
CA THR A 158 8.31 14.92 -8.27
C THR A 158 8.82 15.23 -6.86
N PRO A 159 8.50 16.39 -6.27
CA PRO A 159 8.88 16.70 -4.91
C PRO A 159 8.18 15.74 -3.93
N LYS A 160 8.99 14.98 -3.19
CA LYS A 160 8.54 13.82 -2.40
C LYS A 160 7.57 14.17 -1.28
N TRP A 161 7.80 15.30 -0.62
CA TRP A 161 6.89 15.81 0.40
C TRP A 161 5.50 16.15 -0.18
N LYS A 162 5.43 16.65 -1.42
CA LYS A 162 4.14 16.88 -2.10
C LYS A 162 3.44 15.57 -2.40
N ALA A 163 4.18 14.55 -2.85
CA ALA A 163 3.59 13.22 -3.11
C ALA A 163 2.99 12.62 -1.83
N ILE A 164 3.71 12.71 -0.71
CA ILE A 164 3.21 12.30 0.62
C ILE A 164 1.96 13.09 0.99
N LEU A 165 1.98 14.43 0.91
CA LEU A 165 0.83 15.26 1.24
C LEU A 165 -0.40 14.96 0.38
N VAL A 166 -0.22 14.79 -0.93
CA VAL A 166 -1.31 14.44 -1.85
C VAL A 166 -1.94 13.12 -1.43
N VAL A 167 -1.12 12.11 -1.19
CA VAL A 167 -1.59 10.77 -0.84
C VAL A 167 -2.29 10.74 0.51
N PHE A 168 -1.70 11.33 1.55
CA PHE A 168 -2.34 11.42 2.87
C PHE A 168 -3.59 12.32 2.84
N GLY A 169 -3.61 13.36 2.00
CA GLY A 169 -4.79 14.18 1.75
C GLY A 169 -5.93 13.37 1.14
N ILE A 170 -5.66 12.56 0.12
CA ILE A 170 -6.65 11.64 -0.47
C ILE A 170 -7.15 10.66 0.59
N ILE A 171 -6.26 10.07 1.38
CA ILE A 171 -6.65 9.13 2.45
C ILE A 171 -7.54 9.83 3.48
N ALA A 172 -7.18 11.04 3.92
CA ALA A 172 -8.00 11.82 4.86
C ALA A 172 -9.39 12.10 4.30
N LEU A 173 -9.50 12.44 3.01
CA LEU A 173 -10.80 12.62 2.33
C LEU A 173 -11.61 11.32 2.28
N ILE A 174 -10.98 10.17 2.04
CA ILE A 174 -11.65 8.86 2.07
C ILE A 174 -12.23 8.59 3.47
N TYR A 175 -11.45 8.82 4.53
CA TYR A 175 -11.92 8.65 5.91
C TYR A 175 -13.02 9.64 6.27
N ALA A 176 -12.92 10.90 5.85
CA ALA A 176 -13.94 11.92 6.11
C ALA A 176 -15.26 11.56 5.40
N PHE A 177 -15.18 11.14 4.13
CA PHE A 177 -16.33 10.63 3.41
C PHE A 177 -16.97 9.45 4.14
N PHE A 178 -16.17 8.46 4.55
CA PHE A 178 -16.70 7.29 5.24
C PHE A 178 -17.43 7.68 6.54
N ASN A 179 -16.84 8.55 7.37
CA ASN A 179 -17.45 9.00 8.63
C ASN A 179 -18.73 9.83 8.47
N ILE A 180 -18.92 10.52 7.33
CA ILE A 180 -20.11 11.35 7.10
C ILE A 180 -21.28 10.52 6.60
N PHE A 181 -21.00 9.50 5.77
CA PHE A 181 -22.02 8.74 5.06
C PHE A 181 -22.34 7.37 5.69
N PHE A 182 -21.54 6.89 6.64
CA PHE A 182 -21.66 5.58 7.30
C PHE A 182 -21.34 5.67 8.78
#